data_AF-A0A8B8C6F8-F1
#
_entry.id   AF-A0A8B8C6F8-F1
#
_cell.length_a   1.000
_cell.length_b   1.000
_cell.length_c   1.000
_cell.angle_alpha   90.00
_cell.angle_beta   90.00
_cell.angle_gamma   90.00
#
_symmetry.space_group_name_H-M   'P 1'
#
loop_
_entity.id
_entity.type
_entity.pdbx_description
1 polymer ?
#
loop_
_entity_poly.entity_id
_entity_poly.type
_entity_poly.pdbx_seq_one_letter_code
_entity_poly.pdbx_strand_id
1 'polypeptide(L)'
;MPNLGLLIGFVSISHAYENIALNKPAYQQYPFSFLQDSLMQAGNAVDGKKSNLSWEGGQCTISDNYQRTATWWVNLTSILSIHHIIVYYRTGNAEWGPSNGYTPRFLGFSLFVSNTTNRLDGILCFKDNDLNISTIPSVFNMTCTVHGQYVIYYNERLEGVTYPDDYSLKAYNGICEVEVYGCSSPGFYGPNCSTPCPDPHCRYCHIETGTCQGCKPGYKGHKCDLECVNGFYGDGCKEKCGYCLDLSHCHKENGLCMSGCQPGYKEYNCLQPCNGGMFGKDCTEKCGSCLHLKQCQHVNGTCVDSCSPGFYGSTCTEECKNNYYGLGCKKMCSATCNGCNKVTGVCNNGCHPGWRGIYCQDKCESGYFGAMCCSTCGHCFQNDTCHHIHGRCSQDCKPGYQPPLCKEGRCLHYEFCRTSQRMT
;
A
#
# COMPACT_ATOMS: atom_id res chain seq x y z
N MET A 1 29.41 -69.91 -44.99
CA MET A 1 28.68 -68.65 -44.76
C MET A 1 28.25 -68.62 -43.31
N PRO A 2 28.88 -67.84 -42.42
CA PRO A 2 28.39 -67.67 -41.06
C PRO A 2 27.29 -66.61 -41.04
N ASN A 3 26.17 -66.94 -40.42
CA ASN A 3 25.00 -66.08 -40.26
C ASN A 3 25.33 -65.02 -39.19
N LEU A 4 25.44 -63.76 -39.60
CA LEU A 4 25.63 -62.63 -38.69
C LEU A 4 24.26 -62.24 -38.13
N GLY A 5 23.92 -62.77 -36.96
CA GLY A 5 22.71 -62.40 -36.23
C GLY A 5 22.82 -60.97 -35.70
N LEU A 6 22.02 -60.06 -36.25
CA LEU A 6 21.91 -58.68 -35.80
C LEU A 6 21.08 -58.66 -34.49
N LEU A 7 21.74 -58.50 -33.35
CA LEU A 7 21.09 -58.20 -32.07
C LEU A 7 20.59 -56.75 -32.11
N ILE A 8 19.30 -56.56 -32.42
CA ILE A 8 18.62 -55.28 -32.25
C ILE A 8 18.33 -55.14 -30.75
N GLY A 9 19.24 -54.46 -30.04
CA GLY A 9 18.97 -54.01 -28.67
C GLY A 9 17.84 -52.99 -28.70
N PHE A 10 16.72 -53.33 -28.07
CA PHE A 10 15.67 -52.36 -27.77
C PHE A 10 16.25 -51.31 -26.81
N VAL A 11 16.46 -50.09 -27.29
CA VAL A 11 16.71 -48.93 -26.43
C VAL A 11 15.40 -48.65 -25.70
N SER A 12 15.28 -49.15 -24.48
CA SER A 12 14.22 -48.73 -23.56
C SER A 12 14.49 -47.29 -23.17
N ILE A 13 13.82 -46.34 -23.82
CA ILE A 13 13.79 -44.94 -23.38
C ILE A 13 13.07 -44.95 -22.02
N SER A 14 13.82 -44.72 -20.94
CA SER A 14 13.22 -44.57 -19.61
C SER A 14 12.43 -43.27 -19.60
N HIS A 15 11.12 -43.40 -19.50
CA HIS A 15 10.19 -42.29 -19.38
C HIS A 15 10.26 -41.77 -17.94
N ALA A 16 10.78 -40.56 -17.72
CA ALA A 16 10.97 -40.09 -16.37
C ALA A 16 10.80 -38.57 -16.24
N TYR A 17 9.96 -38.19 -15.28
CA TYR A 17 9.94 -36.84 -14.71
C TYR A 17 11.31 -36.47 -14.12
N GLU A 18 11.61 -35.19 -14.05
CA GLU A 18 12.86 -34.67 -13.48
C GLU A 18 12.67 -34.31 -12.01
N ASN A 19 13.72 -34.44 -11.19
CA ASN A 19 13.72 -33.90 -9.83
C ASN A 19 13.82 -32.36 -9.88
N ILE A 20 12.67 -31.70 -9.86
CA ILE A 20 12.54 -30.23 -9.97
C ILE A 20 12.88 -29.49 -8.66
N ALA A 21 13.11 -30.22 -7.56
CA ALA A 21 13.56 -29.65 -6.28
C ALA A 21 15.09 -29.57 -6.16
N LEU A 22 15.85 -30.27 -7.01
CA LEU A 22 17.31 -30.32 -6.93
C LEU A 22 17.93 -28.91 -6.97
N ASN A 23 18.76 -28.61 -5.96
CA ASN A 23 19.45 -27.35 -5.72
C ASN A 23 18.53 -26.11 -5.66
N LYS A 24 17.25 -26.30 -5.32
CA LYS A 24 16.30 -25.19 -5.17
C LYS A 24 16.42 -24.54 -3.79
N PRO A 25 16.03 -23.26 -3.65
CA PRO A 25 16.02 -22.59 -2.35
C PRO A 25 15.11 -23.33 -1.36
N ALA A 26 15.63 -23.60 -0.17
CA ALA A 26 14.91 -24.29 0.89
C ALA A 26 14.97 -23.51 2.19
N TYR A 27 14.02 -23.78 3.07
CA TYR A 27 13.90 -23.20 4.40
C TYR A 27 13.59 -24.28 5.42
N GLN A 28 14.06 -24.08 6.64
CA GLN A 28 13.66 -24.88 7.79
C GLN A 28 13.36 -23.97 8.97
N GLN A 29 12.36 -24.36 9.75
CA GLN A 29 12.04 -23.77 11.03
C GLN A 29 12.93 -24.38 12.12
N TYR A 30 13.49 -23.52 12.97
CA TYR A 30 14.35 -23.92 14.10
C TYR A 30 15.53 -24.81 13.70
N PRO A 31 16.46 -24.35 12.84
CA PRO A 31 17.66 -25.12 12.52
C PRO A 31 18.44 -25.45 13.80
N PHE A 32 18.93 -26.69 13.92
CA PHE A 32 19.76 -27.09 15.04
C PHE A 32 21.10 -26.33 15.00
N SER A 33 21.37 -25.54 16.04
CA SER A 33 22.57 -24.72 16.15
C SER A 33 23.54 -25.28 17.19
N PHE A 34 24.54 -26.05 16.75
CA PHE A 34 25.72 -26.37 17.58
C PHE A 34 27.00 -26.39 16.73
N LEU A 35 27.96 -25.54 17.10
CA LEU A 35 29.35 -25.35 16.63
C LEU A 35 29.62 -25.15 15.11
N GLN A 36 28.80 -25.61 14.17
CA GLN A 36 28.96 -25.38 12.73
C GLN A 36 27.62 -25.27 11.99
N ASP A 37 27.17 -24.04 11.75
CA ASP A 37 25.92 -23.72 11.04
C ASP A 37 25.84 -24.28 9.60
N SER A 38 26.97 -24.68 9.01
CA SER A 38 27.02 -25.18 7.63
C SER A 38 26.58 -26.64 7.46
N LEU A 39 26.58 -27.46 8.51
CA LEU A 39 26.34 -28.91 8.38
C LEU A 39 24.86 -29.29 8.27
N MET A 40 23.94 -28.42 8.68
CA MET A 40 22.52 -28.76 8.83
C MET A 40 21.62 -27.77 8.11
N GLN A 41 22.09 -27.15 7.02
CA GLN A 41 21.33 -26.16 6.27
C GLN A 41 20.06 -26.74 5.66
N ALA A 42 19.07 -25.89 5.41
CA ALA A 42 17.81 -26.33 4.81
C ALA A 42 18.01 -26.92 3.40
N GLY A 43 18.98 -26.37 2.66
CA GLY A 43 19.33 -26.82 1.30
C GLY A 43 19.96 -28.21 1.24
N ASN A 44 20.47 -28.75 2.36
CA ASN A 44 21.04 -30.10 2.38
C ASN A 44 20.00 -31.16 2.01
N ALA A 45 18.72 -30.91 2.27
CA ALA A 45 17.65 -31.82 1.90
C ALA A 45 17.26 -31.74 0.41
N VAL A 46 17.94 -30.96 -0.42
CA VAL A 46 17.67 -30.86 -1.86
C VAL A 46 18.96 -30.78 -2.67
N ASP A 47 20.09 -31.22 -2.11
CA ASP A 47 21.40 -31.14 -2.76
C ASP A 47 21.76 -32.42 -3.54
N GLY A 48 20.89 -33.44 -3.47
CA GLY A 48 21.04 -34.72 -4.15
C GLY A 48 21.91 -35.75 -3.43
N LYS A 49 22.50 -35.41 -2.27
CA LYS A 49 23.43 -36.29 -1.54
C LYS A 49 22.70 -37.14 -0.50
N LYS A 50 22.97 -38.45 -0.53
CA LYS A 50 22.31 -39.45 0.33
C LYS A 50 23.29 -40.51 0.86
N SER A 51 24.59 -40.24 0.81
CA SER A 51 25.65 -41.21 1.14
C SER A 51 25.99 -41.26 2.62
N ASN A 52 25.78 -40.17 3.37
CA ASN A 52 26.05 -40.11 4.80
C ASN A 52 24.89 -39.45 5.54
N LEU A 53 24.00 -40.27 6.11
CA LEU A 53 22.77 -39.86 6.78
C LEU A 53 22.96 -39.68 8.30
N SER A 54 24.18 -39.46 8.77
CA SER A 54 24.48 -39.04 10.14
C SER A 54 24.35 -37.52 10.31
N TRP A 55 24.32 -37.01 11.56
CA TRP A 55 24.26 -35.56 11.77
C TRP A 55 25.53 -34.82 11.37
N GLU A 56 26.69 -35.48 11.49
CA GLU A 56 27.99 -34.94 11.11
C GLU A 56 28.27 -35.10 9.60
N GLY A 57 27.43 -35.88 8.89
CA GLY A 57 27.59 -36.16 7.47
C GLY A 57 27.37 -34.95 6.56
N GLY A 58 26.73 -33.88 7.07
CA GLY A 58 26.52 -32.65 6.32
C GLY A 58 25.49 -32.75 5.18
N GLN A 59 24.69 -33.82 5.15
CA GLN A 59 23.73 -34.14 4.06
C GLN A 59 22.29 -34.17 4.56
N CYS A 60 22.02 -33.69 5.77
CA CYS A 60 20.66 -33.65 6.30
C CYS A 60 20.33 -32.29 6.88
N THR A 61 19.08 -31.87 6.72
CA THR A 61 18.48 -30.77 7.47
C THR A 61 17.99 -31.31 8.82
N ILE A 62 18.27 -30.58 9.89
CA ILE A 62 18.00 -31.04 11.26
C ILE A 62 17.46 -29.86 12.06
N SER A 63 16.23 -30.02 12.55
CA SER A 63 15.58 -29.08 13.46
C SER A 63 16.00 -29.29 14.91
N ASP A 64 15.86 -28.25 15.70
CA ASP A 64 16.16 -28.22 17.13
C ASP A 64 15.31 -29.23 17.95
N ASN A 65 15.83 -29.65 19.10
CA ASN A 65 15.36 -30.82 19.83
C ASN A 65 14.12 -30.62 20.70
N TYR A 66 13.75 -29.37 21.01
CA TYR A 66 12.74 -29.08 22.03
C TYR A 66 11.45 -28.46 21.49
N GLN A 67 11.32 -28.43 20.16
CA GLN A 67 10.24 -27.75 19.46
C GLN A 67 8.97 -28.61 19.37
N ARG A 68 7.82 -27.94 19.34
CA ARG A 68 6.50 -28.58 19.15
C ARG A 68 6.07 -28.64 17.69
N THR A 69 6.75 -27.92 16.81
CA THR A 69 6.51 -27.95 15.38
C THR A 69 7.84 -27.98 14.65
N ALA A 70 7.88 -28.71 13.54
CA ALA A 70 8.99 -28.68 12.61
C ALA A 70 8.44 -28.47 11.21
N THR A 71 8.85 -27.37 10.58
CA THR A 71 8.45 -27.04 9.21
C THR A 71 9.70 -27.01 8.35
N TRP A 72 9.65 -27.62 7.19
CA TRP A 72 10.65 -27.49 6.14
C TRP A 72 9.93 -27.28 4.81
N TRP A 73 10.46 -26.46 3.92
CA TRP A 73 9.94 -26.34 2.57
C TRP A 73 11.02 -26.08 1.53
N VAL A 74 10.73 -26.46 0.29
CA VAL A 74 11.49 -26.10 -0.91
C VAL A 74 10.66 -25.18 -1.81
N ASN A 75 11.28 -24.14 -2.36
CA ASN A 75 10.71 -23.22 -3.33
C ASN A 75 11.14 -23.63 -4.74
N LEU A 76 10.21 -24.18 -5.52
CA LEU A 76 10.40 -24.60 -6.91
C LEU A 76 10.56 -23.43 -7.90
N THR A 77 10.64 -22.18 -7.41
CA THR A 77 10.85 -20.91 -8.13
C THR A 77 9.70 -20.45 -9.03
N SER A 78 8.79 -21.34 -9.39
CA SER A 78 7.54 -21.06 -10.08
C SER A 78 6.51 -22.13 -9.75
N ILE A 79 5.25 -21.92 -10.14
CA ILE A 79 4.21 -22.94 -10.03
C ILE A 79 4.45 -24.00 -11.10
N LEU A 80 4.79 -25.22 -10.69
CA LEU A 80 5.11 -26.35 -11.56
C LEU A 80 4.15 -27.51 -11.33
N SER A 81 4.06 -28.39 -12.33
CA SER A 81 3.29 -29.64 -12.23
C SER A 81 4.11 -30.68 -11.47
N ILE A 82 3.59 -31.14 -10.34
CA ILE A 82 4.19 -32.16 -9.48
C ILE A 82 3.48 -33.49 -9.77
N HIS A 83 4.24 -34.58 -9.85
CA HIS A 83 3.72 -35.94 -9.96
C HIS A 83 3.84 -36.68 -8.63
N HIS A 84 5.04 -36.75 -8.07
CA HIS A 84 5.31 -37.48 -6.84
C HIS A 84 6.44 -36.84 -6.04
N ILE A 85 6.48 -37.16 -4.75
CA ILE A 85 7.42 -36.63 -3.78
C ILE A 85 8.05 -37.80 -3.04
N ILE A 86 9.37 -37.80 -2.94
CA ILE A 86 10.16 -38.78 -2.20
C ILE A 86 10.87 -38.06 -1.07
N VAL A 87 10.79 -38.61 0.14
CA VAL A 87 11.42 -38.07 1.36
C VAL A 87 12.34 -39.13 1.93
N TYR A 88 13.63 -38.81 2.02
CA TYR A 88 14.66 -39.62 2.64
C TYR A 88 14.87 -39.14 4.06
N TYR A 89 14.55 -39.98 5.03
CA TYR A 89 14.73 -39.63 6.44
C TYR A 89 16.18 -39.87 6.89
N ARG A 90 16.55 -39.15 7.95
CA ARG A 90 17.81 -39.38 8.65
C ARG A 90 17.77 -40.73 9.37
N THR A 91 18.69 -41.63 8.97
CA THR A 91 18.83 -42.95 9.59
C THR A 91 19.99 -43.03 10.58
N GLY A 92 20.91 -42.06 10.56
CA GLY A 92 22.15 -42.12 11.33
C GLY A 92 23.16 -43.13 10.78
N ASN A 93 23.00 -43.60 9.54
CA ASN A 93 23.74 -44.74 8.96
C ASN A 93 23.56 -46.05 9.75
N ALA A 94 22.48 -46.16 10.52
CA ALA A 94 22.11 -47.39 11.22
C ALA A 94 20.99 -48.12 10.48
N GLU A 95 20.80 -49.40 10.81
CA GLU A 95 19.66 -50.19 10.34
C GLU A 95 18.34 -49.48 10.69
N TRP A 96 17.38 -49.51 9.77
CA TRP A 96 16.10 -48.84 9.93
C TRP A 96 15.04 -49.78 10.49
N GLY A 97 14.27 -49.31 11.47
CA GLY A 97 13.21 -50.09 12.11
C GLY A 97 12.96 -49.68 13.56
N PRO A 98 12.27 -50.53 14.36
CA PRO A 98 11.85 -50.19 15.72
C PRO A 98 12.99 -49.85 16.69
N SER A 99 14.18 -50.41 16.47
CA SER A 99 15.37 -50.14 17.28
C SER A 99 16.07 -48.83 16.91
N ASN A 100 15.73 -48.21 15.78
CA ASN A 100 16.33 -46.97 15.33
C ASN A 100 15.67 -45.77 16.03
N GLY A 101 16.44 -45.05 16.84
CA GLY A 101 15.94 -43.91 17.64
C GLY A 101 15.42 -42.71 16.84
N TYR A 102 15.51 -42.71 15.50
CA TYR A 102 14.91 -41.68 14.65
C TYR A 102 13.50 -42.03 14.17
N THR A 103 13.08 -43.31 14.15
CA THR A 103 11.74 -43.68 13.63
C THR A 103 10.58 -42.96 14.34
N PRO A 104 10.55 -42.77 15.67
CA PRO A 104 9.48 -42.04 16.35
C PRO A 104 9.35 -40.57 15.92
N ARG A 105 10.43 -40.00 15.39
CA ARG A 105 10.54 -38.55 15.11
C ARG A 105 9.73 -38.10 13.92
N PHE A 106 9.54 -39.00 12.95
CA PHE A 106 8.88 -38.67 11.67
C PHE A 106 7.41 -39.05 11.65
N LEU A 107 6.93 -39.82 12.63
CA LEU A 107 5.52 -40.19 12.73
C LEU A 107 4.63 -38.94 12.92
N GLY A 108 3.46 -38.97 12.28
CA GLY A 108 2.46 -37.90 12.30
C GLY A 108 2.72 -36.74 11.34
N PHE A 109 3.73 -36.86 10.48
CA PHE A 109 4.08 -35.80 9.54
C PHE A 109 3.01 -35.56 8.47
N SER A 110 3.14 -34.45 7.76
CA SER A 110 2.25 -34.02 6.70
C SER A 110 3.05 -33.43 5.55
N LEU A 111 2.58 -33.65 4.33
CA LEU A 111 3.11 -33.03 3.12
C LEU A 111 2.03 -32.16 2.49
N PHE A 112 2.41 -30.93 2.16
CA PHE A 112 1.56 -29.97 1.45
C PHE A 112 2.23 -29.48 0.19
N VAL A 113 1.42 -29.14 -0.80
CA VAL A 113 1.83 -28.35 -1.97
C VAL A 113 1.09 -27.02 -1.94
N SER A 114 1.81 -25.90 -2.01
CA SER A 114 1.23 -24.55 -1.91
C SER A 114 1.82 -23.60 -2.95
N ASN A 115 1.11 -22.51 -3.23
CA ASN A 115 1.62 -21.36 -4.00
C ASN A 115 2.24 -20.29 -3.09
N THR A 116 2.14 -20.44 -1.76
CA THR A 116 2.72 -19.56 -0.76
C THR A 116 3.57 -20.37 0.22
N THR A 117 4.30 -19.69 1.10
CA THR A 117 5.04 -20.35 2.19
C THR A 117 4.14 -20.83 3.33
N ASN A 118 2.84 -20.52 3.29
CA ASN A 118 1.87 -20.96 4.28
C ASN A 118 1.18 -22.25 3.82
N ARG A 119 1.28 -23.30 4.64
CA ARG A 119 0.68 -24.61 4.37
C ARG A 119 -0.85 -24.58 4.30
N LEU A 120 -1.50 -23.64 5.00
CA LEU A 120 -2.96 -23.55 5.06
C LEU A 120 -3.58 -23.02 3.75
N ASP A 121 -2.78 -22.39 2.89
CA ASP A 121 -3.21 -21.93 1.57
C ASP A 121 -3.09 -23.03 0.50
N GLY A 122 -2.48 -24.16 0.85
CA GLY A 122 -2.13 -25.24 -0.07
C GLY A 122 -3.05 -26.46 -0.01
N ILE A 123 -2.67 -27.48 -0.77
CA ILE A 123 -3.30 -28.80 -0.81
C ILE A 123 -2.55 -29.74 0.12
N LEU A 124 -3.27 -30.43 1.01
CA LEU A 124 -2.73 -31.52 1.81
C LEU A 124 -2.57 -32.76 0.92
N CYS A 125 -1.33 -33.08 0.56
CA CYS A 125 -1.00 -34.27 -0.23
C CYS A 125 -0.99 -35.54 0.63
N PHE A 126 -0.51 -35.44 1.87
CA PHE A 126 -0.40 -36.59 2.77
C PHE A 126 -0.47 -36.15 4.24
N LYS A 127 -1.15 -36.95 5.07
CA LYS A 127 -1.09 -36.89 6.53
C LYS A 127 -0.89 -38.31 7.04
N ASP A 128 0.19 -38.53 7.78
CA ASP A 128 0.38 -39.77 8.51
C ASP A 128 -0.57 -39.84 9.70
N ASN A 129 -1.38 -40.91 9.74
CA ASN A 129 -2.19 -41.30 10.89
C ASN A 129 -2.04 -42.79 11.25
N ASP A 130 -1.32 -43.56 10.45
CA ASP A 130 -1.38 -45.04 10.45
C ASP A 130 0.00 -45.69 10.63
N LEU A 131 1.09 -44.94 10.41
CA LEU A 131 2.44 -45.49 10.57
C LEU A 131 2.81 -45.63 12.05
N ASN A 132 3.69 -46.60 12.31
CA ASN A 132 4.32 -46.83 13.60
C ASN A 132 5.82 -47.09 13.41
N ILE A 133 6.56 -47.28 14.51
CA ILE A 133 8.01 -47.49 14.47
C ILE A 133 8.48 -48.72 13.67
N SER A 134 7.57 -49.67 13.40
CA SER A 134 7.84 -50.87 12.60
C SER A 134 7.46 -50.73 11.12
N THR A 135 6.55 -49.81 10.79
CA THR A 135 5.97 -49.68 9.44
C THR A 135 6.41 -48.44 8.69
N ILE A 136 6.91 -47.40 9.38
CA ILE A 136 7.48 -46.23 8.70
C ILE A 136 8.70 -46.63 7.87
N PRO A 137 8.77 -46.30 6.56
CA PRO A 137 9.93 -46.60 5.74
C PRO A 137 11.06 -45.56 5.95
N SER A 138 12.31 -45.92 5.64
CA SER A 138 13.44 -44.97 5.64
C SER A 138 13.37 -43.98 4.47
N VAL A 139 12.70 -44.40 3.39
CA VAL A 139 12.42 -43.60 2.20
C VAL A 139 10.92 -43.64 1.97
N PHE A 140 10.25 -42.52 2.20
CA PHE A 140 8.83 -42.36 1.97
C PHE A 140 8.59 -41.87 0.54
N ASN A 141 7.64 -42.46 -0.17
CA ASN A 141 7.27 -42.06 -1.53
C ASN A 141 5.75 -41.93 -1.62
N MET A 142 5.27 -40.84 -2.19
CA MET A 142 3.85 -40.63 -2.44
C MET A 142 3.59 -39.90 -3.75
N THR A 143 2.48 -40.22 -4.41
CA THR A 143 2.00 -39.51 -5.59
C THR A 143 1.09 -38.35 -5.18
N CYS A 144 1.36 -37.14 -5.69
CA CYS A 144 0.51 -35.96 -5.54
C CYS A 144 0.49 -35.18 -6.85
N THR A 145 -0.50 -35.45 -7.69
CA THR A 145 -0.63 -34.85 -9.03
C THR A 145 -1.29 -33.48 -8.96
N VAL A 146 -0.54 -32.48 -8.51
CA VAL A 146 -1.02 -31.10 -8.27
C VAL A 146 -0.05 -30.07 -8.83
N HIS A 147 -0.49 -28.82 -8.91
CA HIS A 147 0.37 -27.69 -9.24
C HIS A 147 0.73 -26.91 -7.98
N GLY A 148 1.99 -26.53 -7.85
CA GLY A 148 2.42 -25.64 -6.77
C GLY A 148 3.84 -25.14 -6.93
N GLN A 149 4.17 -24.14 -6.11
CA GLN A 149 5.52 -23.58 -6.04
C GLN A 149 6.30 -24.11 -4.83
N TYR A 150 5.63 -24.46 -3.75
CA TYR A 150 6.24 -24.91 -2.51
C TYR A 150 5.81 -26.33 -2.19
N VAL A 151 6.79 -27.19 -1.89
CA VAL A 151 6.54 -28.47 -1.21
C VAL A 151 6.93 -28.29 0.25
N ILE A 152 5.99 -28.57 1.15
CA ILE A 152 6.11 -28.27 2.58
C ILE A 152 5.98 -29.57 3.37
N TYR A 153 7.03 -29.92 4.09
CA TYR A 153 7.01 -30.93 5.14
C TYR A 153 6.65 -30.26 6.47
N TYR A 154 5.69 -30.83 7.18
CA TYR A 154 5.24 -30.33 8.47
C TYR A 154 5.06 -31.47 9.46
N ASN A 155 5.53 -31.27 10.69
CA ASN A 155 5.35 -32.21 11.78
C ASN A 155 5.04 -31.44 13.08
N GLU A 156 4.23 -32.02 13.95
CA GLU A 156 3.67 -31.32 15.11
C GLU A 156 3.47 -32.22 16.34
N ARG A 157 3.61 -31.60 17.52
CA ARG A 157 3.33 -32.15 18.86
C ARG A 157 2.65 -31.07 19.70
N LEU A 158 1.41 -30.73 19.32
CA LEU A 158 0.65 -29.62 19.89
C LEU A 158 0.32 -29.83 21.37
N GLU A 159 0.13 -28.73 22.09
CA GLU A 159 -0.28 -28.75 23.49
C GLU A 159 -1.76 -29.13 23.61
N GLY A 160 -2.09 -29.98 24.60
CA GLY A 160 -3.45 -30.47 24.81
C GLY A 160 -3.91 -31.56 23.84
N VAL A 161 -3.06 -32.01 22.92
CA VAL A 161 -3.35 -33.12 21.98
C VAL A 161 -2.63 -34.39 22.43
N THR A 162 -3.36 -35.50 22.47
CA THR A 162 -2.79 -36.83 22.73
C THR A 162 -2.33 -37.45 21.41
N TYR A 163 -1.03 -37.78 21.34
CA TYR A 163 -0.43 -38.50 20.21
C TYR A 163 -0.20 -39.97 20.59
N PRO A 164 -0.11 -40.89 19.61
CA PRO A 164 0.23 -42.29 19.88
C PRO A 164 1.56 -42.44 20.63
N ASP A 165 1.68 -43.46 21.47
CA ASP A 165 2.87 -43.70 22.32
C ASP A 165 4.18 -43.88 21.52
N ASP A 166 4.06 -44.35 20.28
CA ASP A 166 5.18 -44.53 19.35
C ASP A 166 5.78 -43.21 18.87
N TYR A 167 5.09 -42.08 19.04
CA TYR A 167 5.54 -40.79 18.55
C TYR A 167 6.58 -40.19 19.51
N SER A 168 7.59 -39.52 18.96
CA SER A 168 8.48 -38.69 19.79
C SER A 168 7.71 -37.60 20.55
N LEU A 169 8.18 -37.22 21.74
CA LEU A 169 7.56 -36.15 22.54
C LEU A 169 7.64 -34.75 21.90
N LYS A 170 8.57 -34.56 20.96
CA LYS A 170 8.85 -33.31 20.24
C LYS A 170 8.77 -33.53 18.74
N ALA A 171 8.57 -32.46 17.98
CA ALA A 171 8.45 -32.52 16.52
C ALA A 171 9.81 -32.29 15.87
N TYR A 172 10.08 -33.01 14.78
CA TYR A 172 11.35 -32.96 14.05
C TYR A 172 11.13 -32.98 12.54
N ASN A 173 12.09 -32.41 11.79
CA ASN A 173 12.17 -32.60 10.33
C ASN A 173 13.15 -33.73 9.95
N GLY A 174 14.40 -33.72 10.42
CA GLY A 174 15.44 -34.74 10.22
C GLY A 174 15.49 -35.34 8.81
N ILE A 175 15.44 -34.51 7.77
CA ILE A 175 15.32 -34.94 6.38
C ILE A 175 16.69 -34.89 5.71
N CYS A 176 17.06 -35.92 4.97
CA CYS A 176 18.33 -35.94 4.24
C CYS A 176 18.17 -35.65 2.76
N GLU A 177 17.02 -35.96 2.16
CA GLU A 177 16.72 -35.55 0.79
C GLU A 177 15.21 -35.49 0.58
N VAL A 178 14.75 -34.52 -0.20
CA VAL A 178 13.40 -34.40 -0.72
C VAL A 178 13.50 -34.26 -2.23
N GLU A 179 13.06 -35.29 -2.93
CA GLU A 179 12.99 -35.27 -4.39
C GLU A 179 11.55 -34.98 -4.79
N VAL A 180 11.36 -33.97 -5.64
CA VAL A 180 10.04 -33.61 -6.18
C VAL A 180 10.11 -33.86 -7.66
N TYR A 181 9.36 -34.84 -8.14
CA TYR A 181 9.37 -35.23 -9.53
C TYR A 181 8.19 -34.60 -10.27
N GLY A 182 8.48 -33.93 -11.38
CA GLY A 182 7.47 -33.23 -12.15
C GLY A 182 7.99 -32.63 -13.46
N CYS A 183 7.29 -31.64 -13.97
CA CYS A 183 7.70 -30.88 -15.15
C CYS A 183 8.41 -29.59 -14.77
N SER A 184 9.61 -29.37 -15.31
CA SER A 184 10.44 -28.19 -15.07
C SER A 184 9.90 -26.91 -15.71
N SER A 185 8.88 -27.03 -16.58
CA SER A 185 8.12 -25.90 -17.14
C SER A 185 6.61 -26.17 -17.10
N PRO A 186 5.79 -25.12 -16.88
CA PRO A 186 4.34 -25.24 -16.98
C PRO A 186 3.89 -25.36 -18.43
N GLY A 187 2.65 -25.78 -18.65
CA GLY A 187 2.08 -25.90 -19.99
C GLY A 187 2.43 -27.18 -20.73
N PHE A 188 3.08 -28.15 -20.08
CA PHE A 188 3.40 -29.45 -20.64
C PHE A 188 2.95 -30.59 -19.71
N TYR A 189 2.67 -31.74 -20.31
CA TYR A 189 2.25 -32.97 -19.65
C TYR A 189 2.83 -34.21 -20.34
N GLY A 190 2.50 -35.37 -19.77
CA GLY A 190 2.95 -36.68 -20.20
C GLY A 190 4.25 -37.08 -19.51
N PRO A 191 4.70 -38.33 -19.73
CA PRO A 191 5.79 -38.95 -19.00
C PRO A 191 7.16 -38.24 -19.11
N ASN A 192 7.36 -37.44 -20.16
CA ASN A 192 8.60 -36.71 -20.42
C ASN A 192 8.39 -35.19 -20.47
N CYS A 193 7.24 -34.68 -19.98
CA CYS A 193 6.94 -33.24 -19.98
C CYS A 193 7.13 -32.55 -21.33
N SER A 194 6.87 -33.28 -22.43
CA SER A 194 7.15 -32.83 -23.80
C SER A 194 5.88 -32.57 -24.60
N THR A 195 4.72 -32.98 -24.09
CA THR A 195 3.44 -32.76 -24.79
C THR A 195 2.84 -31.46 -24.26
N PRO A 196 2.62 -30.43 -25.10
CA PRO A 196 1.99 -29.19 -24.65
C PRO A 196 0.55 -29.46 -24.20
N CYS A 197 0.05 -28.67 -23.23
CA CYS A 197 -1.34 -28.77 -22.81
C CYS A 197 -2.27 -28.65 -24.03
N PRO A 198 -3.30 -29.51 -24.16
CA PRO A 198 -4.12 -29.58 -25.37
C PRO A 198 -4.91 -28.29 -25.66
N ASP A 199 -5.36 -27.62 -24.61
CA ASP A 199 -6.18 -26.42 -24.72
C ASP A 199 -5.31 -25.14 -24.87
N PRO A 200 -5.60 -24.23 -25.80
CA PRO A 200 -4.69 -23.15 -26.24
C PRO A 200 -4.33 -22.13 -25.15
N HIS A 201 -5.30 -21.80 -24.29
CA HIS A 201 -5.10 -20.88 -23.16
C HIS A 201 -4.99 -21.61 -21.83
N CYS A 202 -4.70 -22.91 -21.86
CA CYS A 202 -4.36 -23.64 -20.66
C CYS A 202 -2.96 -23.23 -20.19
N ARG A 203 -2.87 -22.83 -18.93
CA ARG A 203 -1.60 -22.53 -18.26
C ARG A 203 -1.07 -23.77 -17.54
N TYR A 204 -1.98 -24.51 -16.91
CA TYR A 204 -1.68 -25.69 -16.11
C TYR A 204 -2.63 -26.82 -16.49
N CYS A 205 -2.09 -27.95 -16.90
CA CYS A 205 -2.86 -29.16 -17.18
C CYS A 205 -2.34 -30.33 -16.35
N HIS A 206 -3.23 -31.29 -16.09
CA HIS A 206 -2.93 -32.49 -15.34
C HIS A 206 -1.74 -33.22 -15.97
N ILE A 207 -0.75 -33.56 -15.14
CA ILE A 207 0.56 -34.04 -15.62
C ILE A 207 0.50 -35.37 -16.40
N GLU A 208 -0.49 -36.22 -16.14
CA GLU A 208 -0.69 -37.48 -16.87
C GLU A 208 -1.71 -37.37 -18.01
N THR A 209 -2.93 -36.87 -17.73
CA THR A 209 -4.04 -36.88 -18.69
C THR A 209 -4.08 -35.67 -19.64
N GLY A 210 -3.36 -34.59 -19.33
CA GLY A 210 -3.41 -33.34 -20.09
C GLY A 210 -4.70 -32.53 -19.90
N THR A 211 -5.63 -32.95 -19.02
CA THR A 211 -6.85 -32.20 -18.74
C THR A 211 -6.52 -30.81 -18.19
N CYS A 212 -7.09 -29.74 -18.73
CA CYS A 212 -6.79 -28.40 -18.24
C CYS A 212 -7.32 -28.18 -16.81
N GLN A 213 -6.45 -27.63 -15.95
CA GLN A 213 -6.72 -27.38 -14.53
C GLN A 213 -6.59 -25.90 -14.15
N GLY A 214 -5.96 -25.08 -15.01
CA GLY A 214 -5.86 -23.64 -14.82
C GLY A 214 -5.62 -22.90 -16.12
N CYS A 215 -6.40 -21.86 -16.36
CA CYS A 215 -6.27 -21.00 -17.53
C CYS A 215 -5.17 -19.96 -17.37
N LYS A 216 -4.70 -19.43 -18.50
CA LYS A 216 -3.93 -18.19 -18.54
C LYS A 216 -4.83 -17.02 -18.09
N PRO A 217 -4.27 -15.96 -17.48
CA PRO A 217 -5.02 -14.74 -17.18
C PRO A 217 -5.79 -14.25 -18.41
N GLY A 218 -6.99 -13.71 -18.22
CA GLY A 218 -7.84 -13.26 -19.33
C GLY A 218 -8.77 -14.33 -19.92
N TYR A 219 -8.67 -15.58 -19.44
CA TYR A 219 -9.50 -16.70 -19.91
C TYR A 219 -10.12 -17.48 -18.74
N LYS A 220 -11.23 -18.16 -19.03
CA LYS A 220 -11.97 -19.02 -18.11
C LYS A 220 -12.65 -20.16 -18.86
N GLY A 221 -13.33 -21.03 -18.11
CA GLY A 221 -14.01 -22.23 -18.63
C GLY A 221 -13.12 -23.47 -18.52
N HIS A 222 -13.72 -24.65 -18.66
CA HIS A 222 -13.01 -25.92 -18.49
C HIS A 222 -11.90 -26.14 -19.53
N LYS A 223 -12.02 -25.52 -20.72
CA LYS A 223 -11.04 -25.58 -21.81
C LYS A 223 -10.35 -24.24 -22.06
N CYS A 224 -10.54 -23.26 -21.18
CA CYS A 224 -9.97 -21.92 -21.34
C CYS A 224 -10.28 -21.26 -22.70
N ASP A 225 -11.47 -21.55 -23.22
CA ASP A 225 -12.00 -21.10 -24.51
C ASP A 225 -12.83 -19.81 -24.38
N LEU A 226 -13.18 -19.42 -23.16
CA LEU A 226 -13.94 -18.21 -22.88
C LEU A 226 -13.03 -17.10 -22.41
N GLU A 227 -12.92 -16.05 -23.21
CA GLU A 227 -12.27 -14.81 -22.79
C GLU A 227 -13.06 -14.09 -21.67
N CYS A 228 -12.36 -13.26 -20.90
CA CYS A 228 -13.03 -12.36 -19.98
C CYS A 228 -13.96 -11.40 -20.74
N VAL A 229 -15.16 -11.22 -20.18
CA VAL A 229 -16.11 -10.21 -20.64
C VAL A 229 -15.58 -8.82 -20.28
N ASN A 230 -15.98 -7.81 -21.05
CA ASN A 230 -15.53 -6.43 -20.84
C ASN A 230 -15.77 -5.97 -19.39
N GLY A 231 -14.77 -5.30 -18.83
CA GLY A 231 -14.78 -4.88 -17.42
C GLY A 231 -14.26 -5.92 -16.42
N PHE A 232 -13.84 -7.11 -16.86
CA PHE A 232 -13.22 -8.12 -16.01
C PHE A 232 -11.86 -8.58 -16.55
N TYR A 233 -10.94 -8.93 -15.65
CA TYR A 233 -9.59 -9.36 -16.02
C TYR A 233 -9.01 -10.40 -15.04
N GLY A 234 -7.80 -10.88 -15.35
CA GLY A 234 -7.00 -11.72 -14.47
C GLY A 234 -7.36 -13.20 -14.49
N ASP A 235 -6.90 -13.94 -13.49
CA ASP A 235 -7.10 -15.39 -13.39
C ASP A 235 -8.58 -15.72 -13.17
N GLY A 236 -9.17 -16.46 -14.11
CA GLY A 236 -10.58 -16.83 -14.07
C GLY A 236 -11.55 -15.65 -14.16
N CYS A 237 -11.09 -14.49 -14.63
CA CYS A 237 -11.90 -13.28 -14.79
C CYS A 237 -12.57 -12.79 -13.50
N LYS A 238 -11.88 -12.92 -12.36
CA LYS A 238 -12.42 -12.55 -11.04
C LYS A 238 -12.24 -11.07 -10.72
N GLU A 239 -11.24 -10.43 -11.31
CA GLU A 239 -10.92 -9.03 -11.04
C GLU A 239 -11.78 -8.10 -11.91
N LYS A 240 -12.14 -6.95 -11.35
CA LYS A 240 -12.89 -5.90 -12.05
C LYS A 240 -11.95 -4.80 -12.51
N CYS A 241 -12.08 -4.39 -13.76
CA CYS A 241 -11.38 -3.22 -14.29
C CYS A 241 -11.72 -1.97 -13.48
N GLY A 242 -10.77 -1.04 -13.41
CA GLY A 242 -11.00 0.27 -12.80
C GLY A 242 -11.84 1.19 -13.68
N TYR A 243 -11.75 2.48 -13.40
CA TYR A 243 -12.54 3.51 -14.08
C TYR A 243 -11.92 3.88 -15.45
N CYS A 244 -11.85 2.90 -16.36
CA CYS A 244 -11.39 3.11 -17.72
C CYS A 244 -12.39 3.99 -18.50
N LEU A 245 -11.87 4.81 -19.42
CA LEU A 245 -12.72 5.60 -20.32
C LEU A 245 -13.63 4.70 -21.18
N ASP A 246 -13.09 3.60 -21.68
CA ASP A 246 -13.83 2.53 -22.36
C ASP A 246 -13.50 1.17 -21.72
N LEU A 247 -14.50 0.53 -21.12
CA LEU A 247 -14.36 -0.78 -20.46
C LEU A 247 -14.03 -1.91 -21.43
N SER A 248 -14.30 -1.75 -22.74
CA SER A 248 -13.91 -2.72 -23.77
C SER A 248 -12.40 -2.68 -24.06
N HIS A 249 -11.72 -1.57 -23.72
CA HIS A 249 -10.28 -1.38 -23.86
C HIS A 249 -9.51 -1.65 -22.56
N CYS A 250 -10.16 -2.26 -21.56
CA CYS A 250 -9.48 -2.80 -20.41
C CYS A 250 -8.76 -4.11 -20.79
N HIS A 251 -7.47 -4.20 -20.48
CA HIS A 251 -6.66 -5.36 -20.79
C HIS A 251 -7.07 -6.56 -19.92
N LYS A 252 -7.50 -7.65 -20.57
CA LYS A 252 -8.11 -8.82 -19.92
C LYS A 252 -7.15 -9.59 -19.02
N GLU A 253 -5.84 -9.42 -19.16
CA GLU A 253 -4.86 -10.14 -18.34
C GLU A 253 -4.50 -9.41 -17.04
N ASN A 254 -4.39 -8.08 -17.09
CA ASN A 254 -3.76 -7.29 -16.02
C ASN A 254 -4.52 -6.01 -15.63
N GLY A 255 -5.67 -5.73 -16.26
CA GLY A 255 -6.55 -4.64 -15.88
C GLY A 255 -6.09 -3.25 -16.34
N LEU A 256 -5.09 -3.16 -17.22
CA LEU A 256 -4.63 -1.89 -17.80
C LEU A 256 -5.74 -1.22 -18.62
N CYS A 257 -6.00 0.06 -18.39
CA CYS A 257 -6.94 0.84 -19.19
C CYS A 257 -6.25 1.46 -20.40
N MET A 258 -6.30 0.79 -21.57
CA MET A 258 -5.60 1.25 -22.78
C MET A 258 -6.17 2.56 -23.35
N SER A 259 -7.42 2.89 -23.02
CA SER A 259 -8.08 4.15 -23.39
C SER A 259 -7.80 5.31 -22.42
N GLY A 260 -7.02 5.09 -21.36
CA GLY A 260 -6.88 6.02 -20.25
C GLY A 260 -8.07 6.02 -19.28
N CYS A 261 -8.01 6.93 -18.30
CA CYS A 261 -8.95 6.98 -17.17
C CYS A 261 -10.12 7.95 -17.38
N GLN A 262 -11.24 7.64 -16.72
CA GLN A 262 -12.30 8.61 -16.49
C GLN A 262 -11.79 9.77 -15.62
N PRO A 263 -12.36 10.99 -15.77
CA PRO A 263 -11.98 12.12 -14.94
C PRO A 263 -12.06 11.80 -13.44
N GLY A 264 -11.04 12.25 -12.71
CA GLY A 264 -10.91 12.02 -11.28
C GLY A 264 -10.25 10.73 -10.85
N TYR A 265 -9.73 9.95 -11.80
CA TYR A 265 -8.92 8.76 -11.55
C TYR A 265 -7.58 8.83 -12.30
N LYS A 266 -6.57 8.15 -11.75
CA LYS A 266 -5.21 8.05 -12.30
C LYS A 266 -4.64 6.65 -12.10
N GLU A 267 -3.36 6.51 -12.43
CA GLU A 267 -2.65 5.25 -12.60
C GLU A 267 -3.12 4.48 -13.84
N TYR A 268 -2.31 3.51 -14.27
CA TYR A 268 -2.55 2.77 -15.50
C TYR A 268 -3.81 1.90 -15.49
N ASN A 269 -4.32 1.54 -14.30
CA ASN A 269 -5.52 0.74 -14.10
C ASN A 269 -6.73 1.57 -13.63
N CYS A 270 -6.57 2.89 -13.49
CA CYS A 270 -7.63 3.81 -13.12
C CYS A 270 -8.36 3.44 -11.81
N LEU A 271 -7.66 2.83 -10.85
CA LEU A 271 -8.22 2.51 -9.53
C LEU A 271 -8.00 3.63 -8.52
N GLN A 272 -6.99 4.47 -8.73
CA GLN A 272 -6.63 5.50 -7.76
C GLN A 272 -7.37 6.81 -8.07
N PRO A 273 -8.19 7.34 -7.14
CA PRO A 273 -8.77 8.66 -7.31
C PRO A 273 -7.70 9.75 -7.25
N CYS A 274 -7.96 10.90 -7.85
CA CYS A 274 -7.09 12.06 -7.71
C CYS A 274 -6.93 12.44 -6.23
N ASN A 275 -5.69 12.71 -5.84
CA ASN A 275 -5.30 13.09 -4.50
C ASN A 275 -4.28 14.24 -4.54
N GLY A 276 -3.86 14.72 -3.36
CA GLY A 276 -2.83 15.77 -3.28
C GLY A 276 -3.32 17.17 -3.68
N GLY A 277 -4.63 17.42 -3.61
CA GLY A 277 -5.22 18.68 -4.02
C GLY A 277 -5.38 18.83 -5.53
N MET A 278 -5.50 17.70 -6.24
CA MET A 278 -5.75 17.65 -7.67
C MET A 278 -7.11 17.00 -7.98
N PHE A 279 -7.69 17.33 -9.13
CA PHE A 279 -8.92 16.76 -9.65
C PHE A 279 -8.93 16.75 -11.19
N GLY A 280 -10.01 16.24 -11.78
CA GLY A 280 -10.28 16.32 -13.22
C GLY A 280 -9.56 15.25 -14.02
N LYS A 281 -9.45 15.45 -15.33
CA LYS A 281 -8.77 14.50 -16.21
C LYS A 281 -7.26 14.49 -15.93
N ASP A 282 -6.70 13.28 -15.80
CA ASP A 282 -5.29 13.04 -15.51
C ASP A 282 -4.79 13.71 -14.20
N CYS A 283 -5.70 14.12 -13.31
CA CYS A 283 -5.42 14.82 -12.06
C CYS A 283 -4.51 16.06 -12.25
N THR A 284 -4.79 16.86 -13.28
CA THR A 284 -3.98 18.04 -13.64
C THR A 284 -4.55 19.35 -13.07
N GLU A 285 -5.83 19.37 -12.68
CA GLU A 285 -6.49 20.56 -12.17
C GLU A 285 -6.30 20.69 -10.66
N LYS A 286 -5.96 21.88 -10.18
CA LYS A 286 -5.71 22.13 -8.74
C LYS A 286 -6.99 22.53 -8.03
N CYS A 287 -7.23 21.95 -6.87
CA CYS A 287 -8.30 22.36 -5.98
C CYS A 287 -8.15 23.84 -5.58
N GLY A 288 -9.28 24.53 -5.43
CA GLY A 288 -9.32 25.88 -4.87
C GLY A 288 -9.13 25.89 -3.36
N SER A 289 -9.46 27.01 -2.74
CA SER A 289 -9.26 27.24 -1.30
C SER A 289 -10.38 26.60 -0.47
N CYS A 290 -10.51 25.27 -0.51
CA CYS A 290 -11.50 24.54 0.31
C CYS A 290 -11.24 24.73 1.82
N LEU A 291 -12.30 24.75 2.62
CA LEU A 291 -12.23 24.83 4.08
C LEU A 291 -11.77 23.48 4.65
N HIS A 292 -10.79 23.48 5.56
CA HIS A 292 -10.21 22.31 6.27
C HIS A 292 -9.59 21.20 5.42
N LEU A 293 -9.92 21.11 4.13
CA LEU A 293 -9.44 20.11 3.20
C LEU A 293 -8.46 20.74 2.21
N LYS A 294 -7.35 20.04 1.96
CA LYS A 294 -6.54 20.30 0.75
C LYS A 294 -7.13 19.62 -0.48
N GLN A 295 -8.01 18.63 -0.29
CA GLN A 295 -8.59 17.81 -1.35
C GLN A 295 -10.05 18.20 -1.60
N CYS A 296 -10.35 18.55 -2.83
CA CYS A 296 -11.69 18.76 -3.35
C CYS A 296 -12.24 17.47 -3.98
N GLN A 297 -13.50 17.47 -4.41
CA GLN A 297 -14.10 16.36 -5.14
C GLN A 297 -13.24 16.06 -6.38
N HIS A 298 -12.76 14.82 -6.48
CA HIS A 298 -11.68 14.44 -7.41
C HIS A 298 -12.08 14.48 -8.89
N VAL A 299 -13.37 14.50 -9.23
CA VAL A 299 -13.87 14.53 -10.62
C VAL A 299 -14.03 15.96 -11.13
N ASN A 300 -14.63 16.85 -10.34
CA ASN A 300 -15.10 18.17 -10.78
C ASN A 300 -14.59 19.36 -9.94
N GLY A 301 -13.80 19.09 -8.89
CA GLY A 301 -13.13 20.13 -8.12
C GLY A 301 -13.98 20.82 -7.07
N THR A 302 -15.22 20.38 -6.83
CA THR A 302 -16.09 21.04 -5.84
C THR A 302 -15.60 20.81 -4.40
N CYS A 303 -15.65 21.84 -3.56
CA CYS A 303 -15.37 21.72 -2.14
C CYS A 303 -16.64 21.26 -1.40
N VAL A 304 -16.56 20.13 -0.68
CA VAL A 304 -17.72 19.48 -0.06
C VAL A 304 -18.30 20.30 1.10
N ASP A 305 -17.45 20.87 1.95
CA ASP A 305 -17.90 21.63 3.12
C ASP A 305 -18.24 23.08 2.73
N SER A 306 -17.20 23.90 2.52
CA SER A 306 -17.30 25.29 2.07
C SER A 306 -15.93 25.84 1.65
N CYS A 307 -15.88 27.11 1.29
CA CYS A 307 -14.61 27.81 1.03
C CYS A 307 -13.95 28.33 2.30
N SER A 308 -12.63 28.42 2.28
CA SER A 308 -11.87 29.18 3.28
C SER A 308 -12.26 30.67 3.23
N PRO A 309 -12.16 31.42 4.35
CA PRO A 309 -12.54 32.83 4.36
C PRO A 309 -11.76 33.64 3.33
N GLY A 310 -12.44 34.57 2.66
CA GLY A 310 -11.88 35.32 1.53
C GLY A 310 -12.18 34.72 0.14
N PHE A 311 -12.75 33.52 0.09
CA PHE A 311 -13.15 32.85 -1.15
C PHE A 311 -14.63 32.43 -1.13
N TYR A 312 -15.21 32.26 -2.33
CA TYR A 312 -16.56 31.75 -2.55
C TYR A 312 -16.66 30.94 -3.87
N GLY A 313 -17.85 30.45 -4.19
CA GLY A 313 -18.10 29.56 -5.34
C GLY A 313 -18.07 28.08 -4.95
N SER A 314 -18.48 27.19 -5.86
CA SER A 314 -18.53 25.74 -5.59
C SER A 314 -17.13 25.09 -5.56
N THR A 315 -16.16 25.66 -6.28
CA THR A 315 -14.76 25.21 -6.34
C THR A 315 -13.81 26.09 -5.53
N CYS A 316 -14.31 27.16 -4.90
CA CYS A 316 -13.53 28.06 -4.04
C CYS A 316 -12.33 28.72 -4.74
N THR A 317 -12.48 29.01 -6.03
CA THR A 317 -11.49 29.75 -6.85
C THR A 317 -11.80 31.24 -6.93
N GLU A 318 -13.03 31.66 -6.60
CA GLU A 318 -13.42 33.07 -6.66
C GLU A 318 -13.09 33.79 -5.36
N GLU A 319 -12.34 34.89 -5.43
CA GLU A 319 -12.07 35.75 -4.27
C GLU A 319 -13.23 36.70 -3.98
N CYS A 320 -13.43 37.06 -2.70
CA CYS A 320 -14.42 38.07 -2.34
C CYS A 320 -14.26 39.36 -3.15
N LYS A 321 -15.39 39.90 -3.61
CA LYS A 321 -15.47 41.23 -4.24
C LYS A 321 -15.02 42.30 -3.25
N ASN A 322 -14.61 43.45 -3.78
CA ASN A 322 -14.25 44.61 -2.95
C ASN A 322 -15.39 44.93 -1.97
N ASN A 323 -15.00 45.28 -0.73
CA ASN A 323 -15.89 45.55 0.41
C ASN A 323 -16.62 44.33 1.01
N TYR A 324 -16.33 43.10 0.57
CA TYR A 324 -16.83 41.88 1.21
C TYR A 324 -15.69 41.04 1.78
N TYR A 325 -15.96 40.35 2.89
CA TYR A 325 -14.96 39.51 3.56
C TYR A 325 -15.58 38.31 4.30
N GLY A 326 -14.70 37.44 4.79
CA GLY A 326 -15.03 36.33 5.66
C GLY A 326 -15.53 35.08 4.91
N LEU A 327 -16.14 34.15 5.65
CA LEU A 327 -16.62 32.89 5.12
C LEU A 327 -17.74 33.13 4.08
N GLY A 328 -17.54 32.64 2.85
CA GLY A 328 -18.48 32.81 1.74
C GLY A 328 -18.77 34.27 1.38
N CYS A 329 -17.87 35.19 1.73
CA CYS A 329 -17.99 36.62 1.43
C CYS A 329 -19.29 37.27 1.93
N LYS A 330 -19.84 36.77 3.04
CA LYS A 330 -21.14 37.22 3.57
C LYS A 330 -21.06 38.49 4.44
N LYS A 331 -19.86 38.94 4.83
CA LYS A 331 -19.68 40.13 5.67
C LYS A 331 -19.25 41.32 4.82
N MET A 332 -19.71 42.52 5.17
CA MET A 332 -19.33 43.78 4.52
C MET A 332 -18.30 44.54 5.35
N CYS A 333 -17.32 45.14 4.67
CA CYS A 333 -16.33 45.98 5.28
C CYS A 333 -16.92 47.31 5.74
N SER A 334 -16.29 47.92 6.75
CA SER A 334 -16.74 49.22 7.23
C SER A 334 -16.65 50.26 6.10
N ALA A 335 -17.69 51.08 5.96
CA ALA A 335 -17.76 52.17 4.98
C ALA A 335 -16.70 53.26 5.24
N THR A 336 -16.06 53.24 6.40
CA THR A 336 -15.01 54.18 6.82
C THR A 336 -13.60 53.68 6.51
N CYS A 337 -13.46 52.56 5.78
CA CYS A 337 -12.17 51.97 5.44
C CYS A 337 -11.70 52.33 4.03
N ASN A 338 -10.41 52.58 3.87
CA ASN A 338 -9.77 52.71 2.54
C ASN A 338 -9.49 51.33 1.89
N GLY A 339 -10.38 50.36 2.09
CA GLY A 339 -10.19 48.95 1.72
C GLY A 339 -9.84 48.06 2.91
N CYS A 340 -10.30 46.81 2.83
CA CYS A 340 -10.26 45.83 3.91
C CYS A 340 -9.69 44.48 3.43
N ASN A 341 -9.17 43.70 4.36
CA ASN A 341 -8.72 42.34 4.13
C ASN A 341 -9.92 41.42 3.86
N LYS A 342 -9.89 40.67 2.76
CA LYS A 342 -10.98 39.78 2.34
C LYS A 342 -11.21 38.58 3.28
N VAL A 343 -10.22 38.22 4.10
CA VAL A 343 -10.30 37.12 5.08
C VAL A 343 -10.84 37.64 6.41
N THR A 344 -10.22 38.68 6.96
CA THR A 344 -10.46 39.13 8.34
C THR A 344 -11.36 40.36 8.46
N GLY A 345 -11.51 41.15 7.39
CA GLY A 345 -12.23 42.43 7.39
C GLY A 345 -11.42 43.61 7.90
N VAL A 346 -10.17 43.40 8.32
CA VAL A 346 -9.28 44.45 8.87
C VAL A 346 -8.91 45.47 7.80
N CYS A 347 -8.93 46.75 8.15
CA CYS A 347 -8.73 47.87 7.24
C CYS A 347 -7.25 48.20 7.06
N ASN A 348 -6.56 47.31 6.34
CA ASN A 348 -5.11 47.34 6.13
C ASN A 348 -4.62 48.62 5.45
N ASN A 349 -5.46 49.26 4.63
CA ASN A 349 -5.13 50.51 3.93
C ASN A 349 -5.44 51.77 4.78
N GLY A 350 -5.78 51.59 6.06
CA GLY A 350 -6.13 52.67 6.97
C GLY A 350 -7.57 53.17 6.82
N CYS A 351 -7.90 54.16 7.63
CA CYS A 351 -9.24 54.71 7.78
C CYS A 351 -9.42 56.01 6.98
N HIS A 352 -10.66 56.29 6.57
CA HIS A 352 -11.07 57.62 6.16
C HIS A 352 -10.81 58.63 7.30
N PRO A 353 -10.49 59.90 7.01
CA PRO A 353 -10.24 60.91 8.05
C PRO A 353 -11.42 61.02 9.03
N GLY A 354 -11.11 61.17 10.31
CA GLY A 354 -12.11 61.19 11.39
C GLY A 354 -12.39 59.84 12.05
N TRP A 355 -11.71 58.77 11.60
CA TRP A 355 -11.90 57.41 12.12
C TRP A 355 -10.56 56.73 12.47
N ARG A 356 -10.59 55.84 13.45
CA ARG A 356 -9.46 55.01 13.90
C ARG A 356 -9.90 53.58 14.27
N GLY A 357 -8.93 52.75 14.64
CA GLY A 357 -9.13 51.34 14.97
C GLY A 357 -8.93 50.41 13.77
N ILE A 358 -8.71 49.11 14.03
CA ILE A 358 -8.37 48.13 12.98
C ILE A 358 -9.52 47.85 11.99
N TYR A 359 -10.75 48.21 12.34
CA TYR A 359 -11.93 48.16 11.48
C TYR A 359 -12.51 49.54 11.15
N CYS A 360 -11.82 50.63 11.53
CA CYS A 360 -12.24 52.02 11.33
C CYS A 360 -13.62 52.38 11.92
N GLN A 361 -14.06 51.66 12.94
CA GLN A 361 -15.37 51.86 13.57
C GLN A 361 -15.36 52.96 14.65
N ASP A 362 -14.17 53.38 15.09
CA ASP A 362 -14.03 54.33 16.19
C ASP A 362 -13.92 55.73 15.61
N LYS A 363 -14.95 56.55 15.84
CA LYS A 363 -14.92 57.98 15.54
C LYS A 363 -13.84 58.66 16.40
N CYS A 364 -13.15 59.67 15.87
CA CYS A 364 -12.22 60.44 16.68
C CYS A 364 -12.91 61.01 17.92
N GLU A 365 -12.25 60.83 19.07
CA GLU A 365 -12.69 61.37 20.34
C GLU A 365 -12.67 62.90 20.30
N SER A 366 -13.52 63.51 21.13
CA SER A 366 -13.60 64.97 21.25
C SER A 366 -12.22 65.55 21.54
N GLY A 367 -11.79 66.51 20.71
CA GLY A 367 -10.46 67.09 20.78
C GLY A 367 -9.47 66.57 19.72
N TYR A 368 -9.86 65.57 18.92
CA TYR A 368 -9.02 65.02 17.84
C TYR A 368 -9.75 64.97 16.49
N PHE A 369 -9.00 65.08 15.39
CA PHE A 369 -9.52 65.02 14.03
C PHE A 369 -8.51 64.48 13.01
N GLY A 370 -8.96 64.27 11.76
CA GLY A 370 -8.09 63.96 10.62
C GLY A 370 -7.73 62.48 10.51
N ALA A 371 -6.72 62.16 9.70
CA ALA A 371 -6.29 60.79 9.49
C ALA A 371 -5.81 60.14 10.80
N MET A 372 -6.35 58.95 11.13
CA MET A 372 -6.06 58.20 12.36
C MET A 372 -6.23 58.99 13.67
N CYS A 373 -6.97 60.11 13.64
CA CYS A 373 -7.14 61.01 14.78
C CYS A 373 -5.82 61.62 15.30
N CYS A 374 -4.79 61.72 14.46
CA CYS A 374 -3.47 62.24 14.87
C CYS A 374 -3.41 63.76 15.02
N SER A 375 -4.46 64.50 14.64
CA SER A 375 -4.50 65.98 14.77
C SER A 375 -5.35 66.41 15.95
N THR A 376 -4.88 67.36 16.74
CA THR A 376 -5.64 67.96 17.86
C THR A 376 -6.55 69.10 17.39
N CYS A 377 -7.74 69.28 17.99
CA CYS A 377 -8.59 70.44 17.75
C CYS A 377 -7.94 71.74 18.23
N GLY A 378 -8.28 72.87 17.61
CA GLY A 378 -7.95 74.19 18.12
C GLY A 378 -8.96 74.70 19.17
N HIS A 379 -8.90 76.00 19.45
CA HIS A 379 -9.68 76.63 20.51
C HIS A 379 -11.07 77.08 20.03
N CYS A 380 -12.02 76.14 19.94
CA CYS A 380 -13.41 76.42 19.56
C CYS A 380 -14.20 77.18 20.64
N PHE A 381 -15.10 78.08 20.22
CA PHE A 381 -15.94 78.90 21.10
C PHE A 381 -16.88 78.07 22.00
N GLN A 382 -17.18 78.54 23.21
CA GLN A 382 -18.16 77.95 24.16
C GLN A 382 -18.11 76.41 24.36
N ASN A 383 -16.91 75.82 24.41
CA ASN A 383 -16.70 74.38 24.62
C ASN A 383 -17.25 73.48 23.48
N ASP A 384 -17.47 74.07 22.29
CA ASP A 384 -17.81 73.33 21.07
C ASP A 384 -16.68 72.37 20.66
N THR A 385 -17.04 71.24 20.08
CA THR A 385 -16.08 70.23 19.62
C THR A 385 -15.82 70.38 18.13
N CYS A 386 -14.55 70.45 17.73
CA CYS A 386 -14.22 70.54 16.31
C CYS A 386 -14.66 69.29 15.53
N HIS A 387 -14.99 69.46 14.25
CA HIS A 387 -15.46 68.36 13.42
C HIS A 387 -14.37 67.31 13.19
N HIS A 388 -14.62 66.07 13.65
CA HIS A 388 -13.69 64.93 13.59
C HIS A 388 -13.00 64.67 12.24
N ILE A 389 -13.60 64.99 11.08
CA ILE A 389 -12.96 64.77 9.77
C ILE A 389 -11.93 65.85 9.43
N HIS A 390 -12.27 67.12 9.64
CA HIS A 390 -11.53 68.25 9.06
C HIS A 390 -11.11 69.32 10.07
N GLY A 391 -11.43 69.15 11.36
CA GLY A 391 -10.92 69.96 12.46
C GLY A 391 -11.50 71.36 12.62
N ARG A 392 -12.58 71.68 11.88
CA ARG A 392 -13.21 73.01 11.91
C ARG A 392 -14.21 73.09 13.05
N CYS A 393 -14.25 74.22 13.76
CA CYS A 393 -15.27 74.50 14.76
C CYS A 393 -16.62 74.77 14.07
N SER A 394 -17.74 74.37 14.68
CA SER A 394 -19.06 74.51 14.04
C SER A 394 -19.61 75.95 14.10
N GLN A 395 -19.15 76.75 15.07
CA GLN A 395 -19.55 78.15 15.24
C GLN A 395 -18.40 79.11 14.86
N ASP A 396 -17.48 79.38 15.79
CA ASP A 396 -16.34 80.30 15.61
C ASP A 396 -15.16 79.94 16.54
N CYS A 397 -14.03 80.63 16.38
CA CYS A 397 -12.87 80.53 17.26
C CYS A 397 -13.07 81.32 18.55
N LYS A 398 -12.42 80.88 19.66
CA LYS A 398 -12.28 81.73 20.85
C LYS A 398 -11.55 83.04 20.49
N PRO A 399 -11.84 84.16 21.19
CA PRO A 399 -11.15 85.43 20.95
C PRO A 399 -9.63 85.26 20.95
N GLY A 400 -8.98 85.83 19.93
CA GLY A 400 -7.53 85.75 19.76
C GLY A 400 -7.03 84.55 18.94
N TYR A 401 -7.90 83.71 18.37
CA TYR A 401 -7.53 82.61 17.47
C TYR A 401 -8.10 82.79 16.06
N GLN A 402 -7.40 82.29 15.03
CA GLN A 402 -7.80 82.45 13.62
C GLN A 402 -8.53 81.22 13.04
N PRO A 403 -9.63 81.42 12.27
CA PRO A 403 -10.27 80.36 11.49
C PRO A 403 -9.35 79.78 10.40
N PRO A 404 -9.62 78.58 9.86
CA PRO A 404 -10.78 77.72 10.12
C PRO A 404 -10.56 76.64 11.20
N LEU A 405 -9.32 76.44 11.67
CA LEU A 405 -8.97 75.41 12.67
C LEU A 405 -8.79 75.95 14.09
N CYS A 406 -8.75 77.28 14.28
CA CYS A 406 -8.58 77.94 15.57
C CYS A 406 -7.31 77.51 16.35
N LYS A 407 -6.23 77.18 15.63
CA LYS A 407 -4.93 76.77 16.22
C LYS A 407 -3.97 77.94 16.41
N GLU A 408 -3.97 78.89 15.49
CA GLU A 408 -3.01 80.00 15.48
C GLU A 408 -3.58 81.22 16.18
N GLY A 409 -2.80 81.79 17.09
CA GLY A 409 -3.16 83.02 17.79
C GLY A 409 -2.96 84.25 16.91
N ARG A 410 -3.90 85.21 16.96
CA ARG A 410 -3.76 86.56 16.40
C ARG A 410 -3.71 87.57 17.54
N CYS A 411 -2.55 88.19 17.75
CA CYS A 411 -2.42 89.41 18.57
C CYS A 411 -3.22 90.51 17.86
N LEU A 412 -4.38 90.91 18.40
CA LEU A 412 -5.22 92.00 17.86
C LEU A 412 -4.76 93.40 18.28
N HIS A 413 -3.65 93.52 19.03
CA HIS A 413 -3.01 94.80 19.38
C HIS A 413 -1.49 94.64 19.53
N TYR A 414 -0.74 95.60 18.99
CA TYR A 414 0.73 95.58 18.84
C TYR A 414 1.50 95.75 20.17
N GLU A 415 0.86 96.11 21.29
CA GLU A 415 1.57 96.52 22.52
C GLU A 415 1.77 95.46 23.62
N PHE A 416 1.28 94.22 23.49
CA PHE A 416 1.44 93.21 24.57
C PHE A 416 2.13 91.90 24.17
N CYS A 417 2.66 91.79 22.95
CA CYS A 417 3.28 90.54 22.45
C CYS A 417 4.77 90.38 22.90
N ARG A 418 5.18 90.94 24.06
CA ARG A 418 6.50 90.72 24.71
C ARG A 418 6.34 90.26 26.16
N THR A 419 5.95 89.01 26.35
CA THR A 419 6.53 88.10 27.37
C THR A 419 5.98 86.69 27.14
N SER A 420 6.90 85.72 27.08
CA SER A 420 6.70 84.28 26.91
C SER A 420 6.11 83.77 25.59
N GLN A 421 6.88 83.96 24.50
CA GLN A 421 7.35 82.77 23.77
C GLN A 421 8.12 81.88 24.76
N ARG A 422 7.44 80.91 25.37
CA ARG A 422 7.99 79.69 26.00
C ARG A 422 6.84 78.98 26.71
N MET A 423 6.10 78.16 25.97
CA MET A 423 5.71 76.82 26.40
C MET A 423 5.65 75.98 25.13
N THR A 424 6.68 75.16 24.96
CA THR A 424 6.72 73.99 24.07
C THR A 424 5.64 73.00 24.44
#